data_AF-A0A841JRV3-F1
#
_entry.id   AF-A0A841JRV3-F1
#
_cell.length_a   1.000
_cell.length_b   1.000
_cell.length_c   1.000
_cell.angle_alpha   90.00
_cell.angle_beta   90.00
_cell.angle_gamma   90.00
#
_symmetry.space_group_name_H-M   'P 1'
#
loop_
_entity.id
_entity.type
_entity.pdbx_description
1 polymer ?
#
loop_
_entity_poly.entity_id
_entity_poly.type
_entity_poly.pdbx_seq_one_letter_code
_entity_poly.pdbx_strand_id
1 'polypeptide(L)'
;MKSLLRNHPARLFLVALLGINIFSALPARAQNTPAPATGAANGGVSQPDKMDAPDTDSQTEAFRHAGPVQKIARLTNLSTETTAKIFEDLNSAILIGVILWFLLKLMPKMLRKRSEHLQKQIVEAQVASAQAAERLSAVEERLSKLGVEIDAIREQTERESASDEKRIQDALEEERKRIVASAEQEIGAASAAAHRDLKKFAAELAVDRALGRIHLSAEDDHALIHNFAESLKKGERN
;
A
#
# COMPACT_ATOMS: atom_id res chain seq x y z
N MET A 1 -8.06 51.62 48.18
CA MET A 1 -7.08 52.51 48.84
C MET A 1 -5.98 52.82 47.83
N LYS A 2 -5.91 54.08 47.37
CA LYS A 2 -4.79 54.77 46.68
C LYS A 2 -4.33 54.22 45.30
N SER A 3 -4.71 54.85 44.17
CA SER A 3 -4.18 56.11 43.58
C SER A 3 -2.82 55.93 42.89
N LEU A 4 -2.47 56.47 41.73
CA LEU A 4 -3.06 57.39 40.74
C LEU A 4 -2.06 57.41 39.55
N LEU A 5 -2.59 57.59 38.33
CA LEU A 5 -2.07 58.34 37.17
C LEU A 5 -0.66 58.07 36.60
N ARG A 6 -0.59 57.83 35.29
CA ARG A 6 -0.24 58.89 34.31
C ARG A 6 -0.59 58.52 32.85
N ASN A 7 -1.24 59.48 32.18
CA ASN A 7 -1.56 59.76 30.76
C ASN A 7 -0.72 59.05 29.66
N HIS A 8 -1.13 58.85 28.39
CA HIS A 8 -1.80 59.70 27.38
C HIS A 8 -2.26 58.84 26.15
N PRO A 9 -3.02 59.40 25.18
CA PRO A 9 -3.83 58.69 24.18
C PRO A 9 -3.19 58.51 22.79
N ALA A 10 -3.79 57.59 22.02
CA ALA A 10 -3.98 57.59 20.57
C ALA A 10 -2.83 57.99 19.63
N ARG A 11 -2.36 57.02 18.81
CA ARG A 11 -1.80 57.11 17.44
C ARG A 11 -0.98 55.84 17.17
N LEU A 12 -0.94 55.19 16.03
CA LEU A 12 -1.73 55.16 14.80
C LEU A 12 -1.10 53.98 14.02
N PHE A 13 -1.93 53.15 13.40
CA PHE A 13 -1.54 52.13 12.44
C PHE A 13 -0.56 52.69 11.38
N LEU A 14 0.54 51.99 11.07
CA LEU A 14 1.06 51.95 9.70
C LEU A 14 1.82 50.66 9.44
N VAL A 15 1.18 49.81 8.65
CA VAL A 15 1.71 48.60 8.01
C VAL A 15 2.71 49.03 6.93
N ALA A 16 3.98 48.63 7.06
CA ALA A 16 4.94 48.66 5.96
C ALA A 16 5.03 47.25 5.37
N LEU A 17 4.24 47.03 4.31
CA LEU A 17 4.19 45.81 3.52
C LEU A 17 5.32 45.88 2.49
N LEU A 18 6.50 45.34 2.83
CA LEU A 18 7.57 45.13 1.86
C LEU A 18 7.42 43.70 1.30
N GLY A 19 6.87 43.62 0.10
CA GLY A 19 6.66 42.38 -0.63
C GLY A 19 7.98 41.68 -0.96
N ILE A 20 8.32 40.64 -0.21
CA ILE A 20 9.24 39.60 -0.66
C ILE A 20 8.36 38.54 -1.32
N ASN A 21 8.27 38.58 -2.65
CA ASN A 21 7.73 37.48 -3.44
C ASN A 21 8.65 36.27 -3.25
N ILE A 22 8.29 35.37 -2.34
CA ILE A 22 8.89 34.06 -2.20
C ILE A 22 8.33 33.22 -3.34
N PHE A 23 9.13 33.06 -4.40
CA PHE A 23 8.90 32.06 -5.42
C PHE A 23 9.11 30.68 -4.79
N SER A 24 8.01 30.05 -4.37
CA SER A 24 7.99 28.66 -3.92
C SER A 24 8.07 27.74 -5.12
N ALA A 25 9.27 27.21 -5.39
CA ALA A 25 9.46 26.10 -6.32
C ALA A 25 9.20 24.77 -5.56
N LEU A 26 8.02 24.18 -5.77
CA LEU A 26 7.81 22.74 -5.65
C LEU A 26 7.79 22.13 -7.06
N PRO A 27 8.45 20.99 -7.33
CA PRO A 27 8.35 20.32 -8.62
C PRO A 27 7.06 19.49 -8.65
N ALA A 28 5.97 20.08 -9.15
CA ALA A 28 4.77 19.34 -9.50
C ALA A 28 4.91 18.79 -10.93
N ARG A 29 5.15 17.47 -10.99
CA ARG A 29 4.66 16.50 -11.97
C ARG A 29 4.02 17.10 -13.25
N ALA A 30 4.65 16.82 -14.39
CA ALA A 30 4.10 17.08 -15.71
C ALA A 30 2.70 16.45 -15.87
N GLN A 31 1.69 17.28 -16.15
CA GLN A 31 0.46 16.86 -16.79
C GLN A 31 0.12 17.85 -17.92
N ASN A 32 0.18 17.27 -19.11
CA ASN A 32 -0.01 17.88 -20.40
C ASN A 32 -1.52 17.94 -20.67
N THR A 33 -2.09 19.14 -20.82
CA THR A 33 -3.43 19.31 -21.42
C THR A 33 -3.48 20.57 -22.29
N PRO A 34 -4.12 20.53 -23.47
CA PRO A 34 -4.01 21.57 -24.49
C PRO A 34 -4.96 22.75 -24.23
N ALA A 35 -4.51 23.94 -24.58
CA ALA A 35 -5.28 25.18 -24.56
C ALA A 35 -6.41 25.22 -25.61
N PRO A 36 -7.51 25.96 -25.36
CA PRO A 36 -8.33 26.51 -26.43
C PRO A 36 -7.97 27.97 -26.76
N ALA A 37 -8.36 28.35 -27.97
CA ALA A 37 -7.80 29.39 -28.80
C ALA A 37 -7.98 30.85 -28.35
N THR A 38 -6.97 31.62 -28.73
CA THR A 38 -6.91 33.07 -28.90
C THR A 38 -8.05 33.64 -29.73
N GLY A 39 -8.78 34.61 -29.16
CA GLY A 39 -9.47 35.66 -29.89
C GLY A 39 -8.59 36.91 -29.94
N ALA A 40 -8.14 37.30 -31.13
CA ALA A 40 -7.47 38.56 -31.37
C ALA A 40 -8.51 39.66 -31.62
N ALA A 41 -8.45 40.76 -30.86
CA ALA A 41 -9.07 42.03 -31.22
C ALA A 41 -8.22 43.19 -30.67
N ASN A 42 -7.53 43.84 -31.60
CA ASN A 42 -7.08 45.23 -31.68
C ASN A 42 -6.99 46.10 -30.41
N GLY A 43 -5.77 46.62 -30.20
CA GLY A 43 -5.50 48.02 -30.53
C GLY A 43 -6.06 49.07 -29.58
N GLY A 44 -5.39 49.25 -28.44
CA GLY A 44 -5.49 50.44 -27.60
C GLY A 44 -4.13 50.74 -27.00
N VAL A 45 -3.33 51.54 -27.71
CA VAL A 45 -2.10 52.13 -27.18
C VAL A 45 -2.50 53.18 -26.14
N SER A 46 -2.41 52.83 -24.86
CA SER A 46 -2.32 53.82 -23.79
C SER A 46 -0.86 53.89 -23.36
N GLN A 47 -0.24 54.96 -23.85
CA GLN A 47 0.98 55.57 -23.36
C GLN A 47 1.16 55.33 -21.84
N PRO A 48 2.31 54.83 -21.35
CA PRO A 48 2.60 54.98 -19.93
C PRO A 48 2.71 56.47 -19.67
N ASP A 49 1.74 57.00 -18.93
CA ASP A 49 1.83 58.30 -18.30
C ASP A 49 3.25 58.44 -17.74
N LYS A 50 3.94 59.48 -18.22
CA LYS A 50 5.15 59.95 -17.59
C LYS A 50 4.75 60.25 -16.16
N MET A 51 5.11 59.35 -15.25
CA MET A 51 5.12 59.65 -13.84
C MET A 51 6.23 60.69 -13.69
N ASP A 52 5.84 61.97 -13.80
CA ASP A 52 6.69 63.10 -13.50
C ASP A 52 7.37 62.80 -12.18
N ALA A 53 8.70 62.76 -12.21
CA ALA A 53 9.51 62.68 -11.02
C ALA A 53 9.01 63.79 -10.09
N PRO A 54 8.53 63.49 -8.88
CA PRO A 54 8.06 64.54 -7.99
C PRO A 54 9.22 65.52 -7.82
N ASP A 55 8.98 66.79 -8.15
CA ASP A 55 9.93 67.91 -8.10
C ASP A 55 10.86 67.77 -6.88
N THR A 56 12.00 67.12 -7.11
CA THR A 56 12.97 66.84 -6.04
C THR A 56 13.78 68.11 -5.76
N ASP A 57 13.82 69.04 -6.73
CA ASP A 57 14.51 70.32 -6.62
C ASP A 57 13.78 71.32 -5.72
N SER A 58 12.44 71.40 -5.73
CA SER A 58 11.70 72.41 -4.95
C SER A 58 11.66 72.09 -3.44
N GLN A 59 11.65 70.82 -3.08
CA GLN A 59 11.66 70.39 -1.67
C GLN A 59 13.07 70.41 -1.08
N THR A 60 14.11 70.07 -1.85
CA THR A 60 15.50 70.18 -1.38
C THR A 60 15.93 71.64 -1.22
N GLU A 61 15.51 72.56 -2.10
CA GLU A 61 15.74 74.01 -1.95
C GLU A 61 15.13 74.59 -0.66
N ALA A 62 13.96 74.11 -0.23
CA ALA A 62 13.32 74.53 1.02
C ALA A 62 14.16 74.15 2.28
N PHE A 63 14.86 73.00 2.24
CA PHE A 63 15.78 72.62 3.31
C PHE A 63 17.09 73.43 3.30
N ARG A 64 17.51 74.00 2.16
CA ARG A 64 18.68 74.89 2.06
C ARG A 64 18.49 76.23 2.76
N HIS A 65 17.25 76.64 3.04
CA HIS A 65 16.91 77.94 3.63
C HIS A 65 16.33 77.87 5.06
N ALA A 66 16.38 76.73 5.74
CA ALA A 66 15.91 76.62 7.13
C ALA A 66 16.73 77.52 8.09
N GLY A 67 16.06 78.15 9.06
CA GLY A 67 16.59 79.16 9.99
C GLY A 67 17.95 78.90 10.69
N PRO A 68 18.38 77.66 10.99
CA PRO A 68 19.74 77.42 11.51
C PRO A 68 20.85 77.55 10.45
N VAL A 69 20.57 77.29 9.17
CA VAL A 69 21.56 77.35 8.07
C VAL A 69 21.85 78.81 7.67
N GLN A 70 20.84 79.69 7.70
CA GLN A 70 21.02 81.13 7.42
C GLN A 70 21.82 81.87 8.49
N LYS A 71 21.73 81.44 9.76
CA LYS A 71 22.47 82.07 10.88
C LYS A 71 23.97 81.77 10.83
N ILE A 72 24.36 80.60 10.33
CA ILE A 72 25.77 80.21 10.20
C ILE A 72 26.39 80.80 8.92
N ALA A 73 25.59 80.94 7.86
CA ALA A 73 26.03 81.55 6.60
C ALA A 73 26.33 83.06 6.69
N ARG A 74 25.69 83.80 7.60
CA ARG A 74 25.99 85.24 7.80
C ARG A 74 27.27 85.50 8.61
N LEU A 75 27.78 84.48 9.32
CA LEU A 75 28.98 84.63 10.16
C LEU A 75 30.27 84.27 9.39
N THR A 76 30.16 83.55 8.29
CA THR A 76 31.29 83.06 7.50
C THR A 76 31.01 83.34 6.03
N ASN A 77 31.72 84.29 5.43
CA ASN A 77 31.43 84.85 4.11
C ASN A 77 31.71 83.86 2.95
N LEU A 78 30.96 82.75 2.86
CA LEU A 78 31.00 81.72 1.80
C LEU A 78 29.59 81.18 1.49
N SER A 79 29.33 80.87 0.21
CA SER A 79 28.02 80.62 -0.41
C SER A 79 27.17 79.51 0.23
N THR A 80 25.90 79.81 0.49
CA THR A 80 24.86 78.93 1.07
C THR A 80 24.59 77.64 0.30
N GLU A 81 24.89 77.60 -1.00
CA GLU A 81 24.64 76.44 -1.86
C GLU A 81 25.66 75.31 -1.63
N THR A 82 26.94 75.65 -1.42
CA THR A 82 28.01 74.69 -1.14
C THR A 82 27.86 74.07 0.25
N THR A 83 27.48 74.88 1.24
CA THR A 83 27.25 74.41 2.61
C THR A 83 26.10 73.40 2.66
N ALA A 84 25.00 73.65 1.93
CA ALA A 84 23.88 72.71 1.87
C ALA A 84 24.26 71.36 1.24
N LYS A 85 25.02 71.35 0.13
CA LYS A 85 25.52 70.11 -0.48
C LYS A 85 26.46 69.33 0.45
N ILE A 86 27.32 70.01 1.19
CA ILE A 86 28.19 69.36 2.17
C ILE A 86 27.37 68.69 3.28
N PHE A 87 26.31 69.35 3.77
CA PHE A 87 25.43 68.74 4.78
C PHE A 87 24.62 67.57 4.22
N GLU A 88 24.16 67.64 2.97
CA GLU A 88 23.44 66.55 2.29
C GLU A 88 24.34 65.33 2.06
N ASP A 89 25.56 65.56 1.55
CA ASP A 89 26.57 64.51 1.35
C ASP A 89 27.01 63.88 2.68
N LEU A 90 27.19 64.70 3.73
CA LEU A 90 27.52 64.21 5.06
C LEU A 90 26.40 63.34 5.64
N ASN A 91 25.13 63.76 5.50
CA ASN A 91 23.97 63.00 5.97
C ASN A 91 23.82 61.68 5.19
N SER A 92 23.99 61.71 3.87
CA SER A 92 23.99 60.52 3.03
C SER A 92 25.12 59.56 3.39
N ALA A 93 26.34 60.08 3.61
CA ALA A 93 27.49 59.29 4.03
C ALA A 93 27.29 58.64 5.41
N ILE A 94 26.67 59.35 6.36
CA ILE A 94 26.31 58.79 7.67
C ILE A 94 25.27 57.67 7.50
N LEU A 95 24.22 57.89 6.71
CA LEU A 95 23.18 56.88 6.46
C LEU A 95 23.77 55.63 5.77
N ILE A 96 24.54 55.82 4.70
CA ILE A 96 25.25 54.75 4.00
C ILE A 96 26.19 54.03 4.95
N GLY A 97 26.94 54.75 5.79
CA GLY A 97 27.82 54.18 6.80
C GLY A 97 27.08 53.28 7.79
N VAL A 98 25.92 53.72 8.30
CA VAL A 98 25.07 52.93 9.21
C VAL A 98 24.50 51.69 8.51
N ILE A 99 24.01 51.83 7.28
CA ILE A 99 23.50 50.71 6.49
C ILE A 99 24.61 49.70 6.20
N LEU A 100 25.79 50.17 5.78
CA LEU A 100 26.94 49.33 5.47
C LEU A 100 27.42 48.60 6.72
N TRP A 101 27.50 49.29 7.87
CA TRP A 101 27.82 48.68 9.16
C TRP A 101 26.83 47.58 9.53
N PHE A 102 25.53 47.83 9.39
CA PHE A 102 24.49 46.83 9.68
C PHE A 102 24.56 45.63 8.72
N LEU A 103 24.78 45.90 7.43
CA LEU A 103 24.86 44.87 6.40
C LEU A 103 26.09 43.98 6.60
N LEU A 104 27.25 44.58 6.83
CA LEU A 104 28.50 43.87 7.17
C LEU A 104 28.36 43.04 8.46
N LYS A 105 27.55 43.50 9.42
CA LYS A 105 27.32 42.79 10.68
C LYS A 105 26.32 41.63 10.56
N LEU A 106 25.26 41.77 9.75
CA LEU A 106 24.14 40.82 9.69
C LEU A 106 24.24 39.80 8.55
N MET A 107 24.70 40.20 7.36
CA MET A 107 24.86 39.32 6.19
C MET A 107 25.67 38.05 6.46
N PRO A 108 26.89 38.11 7.04
CA PRO A 108 27.69 36.90 7.21
C PRO A 108 27.03 35.90 8.15
N LYS A 109 26.22 36.35 9.12
CA LYS A 109 25.48 35.45 10.03
C LYS A 109 24.39 34.68 9.30
N MET A 110 23.65 35.32 8.40
CA MET A 110 22.58 34.68 7.62
C MET A 110 23.15 33.72 6.58
N LEU A 111 24.22 34.09 5.87
CA LEU A 111 24.87 33.23 4.87
C LEU A 111 25.52 31.99 5.52
N ARG A 112 26.15 32.15 6.70
CA ARG A 112 26.69 31.01 7.47
C ARG A 112 25.60 30.03 7.88
N LYS A 113 24.49 30.50 8.46
CA LYS A 113 23.35 29.63 8.81
C LYS A 113 22.78 28.88 7.60
N ARG A 114 22.67 29.54 6.45
CA ARG A 114 22.23 28.89 5.20
C ARG A 114 23.25 27.85 4.72
N SER A 115 24.54 28.17 4.77
CA SER A 115 25.60 27.25 4.36
C SER A 115 25.63 25.99 5.24
N GLU A 116 25.54 26.17 6.57
CA GLU A 116 25.44 25.07 7.53
C GLU A 116 24.19 24.20 7.28
N HIS A 117 23.05 24.84 6.99
CA HIS A 117 21.81 24.12 6.67
C HIS A 117 21.91 23.33 5.37
N LEU A 118 22.47 23.93 4.31
CA LEU A 118 22.69 23.26 3.02
C LEU A 118 23.68 22.10 3.17
N GLN A 119 24.77 22.30 3.91
CA GLN A 119 25.73 21.23 4.19
C GLN A 119 25.06 20.08 4.95
N LYS A 120 24.23 20.39 5.96
CA LYS A 120 23.44 19.37 6.67
C LYS A 120 22.49 18.63 5.74
N GLN A 121 21.74 19.33 4.90
CA GLN A 121 20.83 18.71 3.94
C GLN A 121 21.55 17.81 2.93
N ILE A 122 22.74 18.20 2.46
CA ILE A 122 23.54 17.38 1.55
C ILE A 122 24.00 16.11 2.25
N VAL A 123 24.48 16.20 3.49
CA VAL A 123 24.89 15.02 4.28
C VAL A 123 23.67 14.12 4.55
N GLU A 124 22.54 14.70 4.93
CA GLU A 124 21.30 13.96 5.18
C GLU A 124 20.78 13.26 3.91
N ALA A 125 20.83 13.94 2.76
CA ALA A 125 20.48 13.35 1.47
C ALA A 125 21.43 12.21 1.07
N GLN A 126 22.74 12.36 1.31
CA GLN A 126 23.70 11.28 1.07
C GLN A 126 23.42 10.08 1.97
N VAL A 127 23.18 10.28 3.27
CA VAL A 127 22.83 9.21 4.21
C VAL A 127 21.52 8.53 3.81
N ALA A 128 20.50 9.30 3.43
CA ALA A 128 19.22 8.75 2.96
C ALA A 128 19.40 7.92 1.67
N SER A 129 20.24 8.39 0.74
CA SER A 129 20.55 7.65 -0.49
C SER A 129 21.31 6.35 -0.22
N ALA A 130 22.28 6.37 0.70
CA ALA A 130 23.04 5.20 1.11
C ALA A 130 22.13 4.17 1.79
N GLN A 131 21.23 4.61 2.68
CA GLN A 131 20.24 3.74 3.32
C GLN A 131 19.25 3.14 2.31
N ALA A 132 18.82 3.92 1.32
CA ALA A 132 17.95 3.42 0.25
C ALA A 132 18.67 2.38 -0.61
N ALA A 133 19.94 2.59 -0.95
CA ALA A 133 20.77 1.64 -1.68
C ALA A 133 20.98 0.33 -0.89
N GLU A 134 21.25 0.42 0.41
CA GLU A 134 21.38 -0.74 1.30
C GLU A 134 20.08 -1.56 1.32
N ARG A 135 18.93 -0.89 1.49
CA ARG A 135 17.62 -1.55 1.46
C ARG A 135 17.33 -2.21 0.11
N LEU A 136 17.71 -1.56 -0.99
CA LEU A 136 17.57 -2.13 -2.32
C LEU A 136 18.40 -3.41 -2.45
N SER A 137 19.68 -3.38 -2.07
CA SER A 137 20.53 -4.58 -2.11
C SER A 137 20.01 -5.72 -1.24
N ALA A 138 19.47 -5.41 -0.05
CA ALA A 138 18.88 -6.41 0.82
C ALA A 138 17.61 -7.04 0.24
N VAL A 139 16.82 -6.26 -0.51
CA VAL A 139 15.64 -6.79 -1.22
C VAL A 139 16.06 -7.63 -2.42
N GLU A 140 17.05 -7.19 -3.19
CA GLU A 140 17.59 -7.95 -4.33
C GLU A 140 18.17 -9.31 -3.89
N GLU A 141 18.89 -9.35 -2.77
CA GLU A 141 19.40 -10.60 -2.18
C GLU A 141 18.26 -11.52 -1.73
N ARG A 142 17.21 -10.96 -1.12
CA ARG A 142 16.02 -11.77 -0.75
C ARG A 142 15.30 -12.30 -1.98
N LEU A 143 15.18 -11.51 -3.04
CA LEU A 143 14.55 -11.92 -4.29
C LEU A 143 15.37 -13.00 -5.00
N SER A 144 16.70 -12.91 -5.01
CA SER A 144 17.54 -13.95 -5.59
C SER A 144 17.45 -15.25 -4.81
N LYS A 145 17.45 -15.18 -3.47
CA LYS A 145 17.23 -16.33 -2.58
C LYS A 145 15.86 -16.98 -2.80
N LEU A 146 14.80 -16.17 -2.91
CA LEU A 146 13.45 -16.67 -3.22
C LEU A 146 13.39 -17.35 -4.59
N GLY A 147 14.11 -16.85 -5.60
CA GLY A 147 14.21 -17.53 -6.90
C GLY A 147 14.77 -18.95 -6.77
N VAL A 148 15.88 -19.10 -6.04
CA VAL A 148 16.50 -20.41 -5.78
C VAL A 148 15.58 -21.33 -4.96
N GLU A 149 14.90 -20.79 -3.94
CA GLU A 149 13.95 -21.57 -3.13
C GLU A 149 12.75 -22.04 -3.95
N ILE A 150 12.21 -21.20 -4.85
CA ILE A 150 11.10 -21.58 -5.74
C ILE A 150 11.52 -22.73 -6.66
N ASP A 151 12.70 -22.64 -7.26
CA ASP A 151 13.19 -23.70 -8.16
C ASP A 151 13.45 -25.00 -7.39
N ALA A 152 13.99 -24.91 -6.17
CA ALA A 152 14.16 -26.08 -5.29
C ALA A 152 12.81 -26.71 -4.91
N ILE A 153 11.79 -25.91 -4.57
CA ILE A 153 10.44 -26.40 -4.25
C ILE A 153 9.81 -27.05 -5.48
N ARG A 154 9.96 -26.47 -6.67
CA ARG A 154 9.45 -27.05 -7.92
C ARG A 154 10.07 -28.42 -8.18
N GLU A 155 11.40 -28.49 -8.11
CA GLU A 155 12.11 -29.75 -8.34
C GLU A 155 11.75 -30.82 -7.29
N GLN A 156 11.62 -30.41 -6.02
CA GLN A 156 11.16 -31.31 -4.96
C GLN A 156 9.73 -31.79 -5.22
N THR A 157 8.82 -30.89 -5.57
CA THR A 157 7.41 -31.21 -5.85
C THR A 157 7.28 -32.15 -7.04
N GLU A 158 8.07 -31.97 -8.10
CA GLU A 158 8.08 -32.86 -9.26
C GLU A 158 8.56 -34.27 -8.89
N ARG A 159 9.63 -34.37 -8.09
CA ARG A 159 10.11 -35.67 -7.59
C ARG A 159 9.10 -36.35 -6.66
N GLU A 160 8.52 -35.59 -5.73
CA GLU A 160 7.50 -36.09 -4.80
C GLU A 160 6.24 -36.53 -5.54
N SER A 161 5.76 -35.74 -6.51
CA SER A 161 4.60 -36.08 -7.34
C SER A 161 4.82 -37.36 -8.11
N ALA A 162 6.01 -37.56 -8.71
CA ALA A 162 6.32 -38.80 -9.44
C ALA A 162 6.42 -40.02 -8.51
N SER A 163 6.90 -39.83 -7.27
CA SER A 163 6.94 -40.90 -6.26
C SER A 163 5.55 -41.23 -5.74
N ASP A 164 4.73 -40.22 -5.47
CA ASP A 164 3.37 -40.39 -4.98
C ASP A 164 2.46 -41.00 -6.05
N GLU A 165 2.63 -40.63 -7.33
CA GLU A 165 1.89 -41.26 -8.43
C GLU A 165 2.14 -42.77 -8.45
N LYS A 166 3.38 -43.22 -8.33
CA LYS A 166 3.71 -44.67 -8.25
C LYS A 166 3.09 -45.32 -7.03
N ARG A 167 3.23 -44.70 -5.85
CA ARG A 167 2.67 -45.23 -4.60
C ARG A 167 1.15 -45.36 -4.65
N ILE A 168 0.47 -44.38 -5.25
CA ILE A 168 -0.99 -44.39 -5.44
C ILE A 168 -1.38 -45.45 -6.46
N GLN A 169 -0.65 -45.59 -7.57
CA GLN A 169 -0.91 -46.65 -8.55
C GLN A 169 -0.77 -48.04 -7.93
N ASP A 170 0.31 -48.30 -7.18
CA ASP A 170 0.53 -49.58 -6.50
C ASP A 170 -0.59 -49.88 -5.48
N ALA A 171 -0.94 -48.89 -4.65
CA ALA A 171 -2.03 -49.03 -3.68
C ALA A 171 -3.39 -49.25 -4.36
N LEU A 172 -3.64 -48.59 -5.49
CA LEU A 172 -4.87 -48.76 -6.26
C LEU A 172 -4.94 -50.14 -6.93
N GLU A 173 -3.82 -50.69 -7.38
CA GLU A 173 -3.76 -52.05 -7.92
C GLU A 173 -4.02 -53.11 -6.84
N GLU A 174 -3.45 -52.94 -5.65
CA GLU A 174 -3.70 -53.82 -4.52
C GLU A 174 -5.18 -53.76 -4.09
N GLU A 175 -5.73 -52.55 -3.95
CA GLU A 175 -7.12 -52.37 -3.57
C GLU A 175 -8.08 -52.91 -4.64
N ARG A 176 -7.76 -52.72 -5.93
CA ARG A 176 -8.52 -53.34 -7.02
C ARG A 176 -8.55 -54.86 -6.86
N LYS A 177 -7.39 -55.50 -6.65
CA LYS A 177 -7.31 -56.97 -6.47
C LYS A 177 -8.13 -57.42 -5.27
N ARG A 178 -8.06 -56.68 -4.16
CA ARG A 178 -8.84 -56.96 -2.95
C ARG A 178 -10.34 -56.85 -3.18
N ILE A 179 -10.80 -55.80 -3.86
CA ILE A 179 -12.22 -55.61 -4.18
C ILE A 179 -12.73 -56.74 -5.07
N VAL A 180 -11.96 -57.13 -6.10
CA VAL A 180 -12.34 -58.23 -7.00
C VAL A 180 -12.45 -59.55 -6.22
N ALA A 181 -11.45 -59.86 -5.39
CA ALA A 181 -11.48 -61.10 -4.58
C ALA A 181 -12.66 -61.12 -3.59
N SER A 182 -12.96 -59.99 -2.95
CA SER A 182 -14.12 -59.87 -2.05
C SER A 182 -15.43 -60.05 -2.81
N ALA A 183 -15.57 -59.43 -3.99
CA ALA A 183 -16.75 -59.55 -4.83
C ALA A 183 -16.95 -60.99 -5.33
N GLU A 184 -15.87 -61.67 -5.75
CA GLU A 184 -15.93 -63.09 -6.16
C GLU A 184 -16.39 -63.99 -4.99
N GLN A 185 -15.87 -63.74 -3.78
CA GLN A 185 -16.29 -64.47 -2.58
C GLN A 185 -17.76 -64.22 -2.24
N GLU A 186 -18.23 -62.97 -2.30
CA GLU A 186 -19.63 -62.61 -2.04
C GLU A 186 -20.57 -63.21 -3.08
N ILE A 187 -20.22 -63.13 -4.37
CA ILE A 187 -20.99 -63.73 -5.46
C ILE A 187 -21.06 -65.25 -5.28
N GLY A 188 -19.95 -65.89 -4.92
CA GLY A 188 -19.90 -67.33 -4.67
C GLY A 188 -20.81 -67.74 -3.51
N ALA A 189 -20.73 -67.01 -2.39
CA ALA A 189 -21.57 -67.25 -1.22
C ALA A 189 -23.07 -67.04 -1.51
N ALA A 190 -23.42 -65.94 -2.20
CA ALA A 190 -24.78 -65.63 -2.60
C ALA A 190 -25.33 -66.67 -3.58
N SER A 191 -24.54 -67.08 -4.57
CA SER A 191 -24.91 -68.13 -5.53
C SER A 191 -25.16 -69.46 -4.82
N ALA A 192 -24.27 -69.86 -3.91
CA ALA A 192 -24.44 -71.08 -3.13
C ALA A 192 -25.66 -71.03 -2.19
N ALA A 193 -26.01 -69.85 -1.66
CA ALA A 193 -27.24 -69.65 -0.90
C ALA A 193 -28.47 -69.78 -1.80
N ALA A 194 -28.52 -69.09 -2.93
CA ALA A 194 -29.61 -69.17 -3.90
C ALA A 194 -29.85 -70.60 -4.40
N HIS A 195 -28.79 -71.36 -4.67
CA HIS A 195 -28.90 -72.78 -5.04
C HIS A 195 -29.50 -73.65 -3.93
N ARG A 196 -29.17 -73.38 -2.66
CA ARG A 196 -29.76 -74.09 -1.51
C ARG A 196 -31.24 -73.75 -1.36
N ASP A 197 -31.61 -72.48 -1.53
CA ASP A 197 -33.00 -72.04 -1.46
C ASP A 197 -33.85 -72.66 -2.58
N LEU A 198 -33.33 -72.70 -3.81
CA LEU A 198 -33.99 -73.37 -4.94
C LEU A 198 -34.17 -74.88 -4.70
N LYS A 199 -33.16 -75.56 -4.13
CA LYS A 199 -33.27 -76.99 -3.77
C LYS A 199 -34.33 -77.22 -2.72
N LYS A 200 -34.37 -76.36 -1.68
CA LYS A 200 -35.38 -76.43 -0.62
C LYS A 200 -36.79 -76.23 -1.19
N PHE A 201 -36.98 -75.20 -2.00
CA PHE A 201 -38.26 -74.92 -2.65
C PHE A 201 -38.72 -76.08 -3.56
N ALA A 202 -37.81 -76.66 -4.35
CA ALA A 202 -38.13 -77.81 -5.18
C ALA A 202 -38.51 -79.05 -4.35
N ALA A 203 -37.84 -79.29 -3.22
CA ALA A 203 -38.16 -80.38 -2.31
C ALA A 203 -39.55 -80.18 -1.67
N GLU A 204 -39.86 -78.97 -1.19
CA GLU A 204 -41.17 -78.62 -0.66
C GLU A 204 -42.27 -78.84 -1.71
N LEU A 205 -42.08 -78.36 -2.95
CA LEU A 205 -43.04 -78.57 -4.04
C LEU A 205 -43.22 -80.05 -4.40
N ALA A 206 -42.15 -80.85 -4.34
CA ALA A 206 -42.21 -82.28 -4.59
C ALA A 206 -43.00 -83.02 -3.50
N VAL A 207 -42.79 -82.65 -2.22
CA VAL A 207 -43.56 -83.18 -1.09
C VAL A 207 -45.03 -82.80 -1.21
N ASP A 208 -45.35 -81.53 -1.50
CA ASP A 208 -46.73 -81.08 -1.69
C ASP A 208 -47.43 -81.84 -2.83
N ARG A 209 -46.73 -82.06 -3.95
CA ARG A 209 -47.25 -82.85 -5.09
C ARG A 209 -47.41 -84.33 -4.75
N ALA A 210 -46.53 -84.90 -3.92
CA ALA A 210 -46.63 -86.28 -3.46
C ALA A 210 -47.82 -86.44 -2.49
N LEU A 211 -47.96 -85.55 -1.51
CA LEU A 211 -49.10 -85.52 -0.59
C LEU A 211 -50.43 -85.43 -1.33
N GLY A 212 -50.52 -84.58 -2.36
CA GLY A 212 -51.71 -84.48 -3.19
C GLY A 212 -52.02 -85.72 -4.06
N ARG A 213 -51.08 -86.67 -4.19
CA ARG A 213 -51.25 -87.93 -4.94
C ARG A 213 -51.42 -89.15 -4.04
N ILE A 214 -51.15 -89.05 -2.73
CA ILE A 214 -51.33 -90.15 -1.80
C ILE A 214 -52.83 -90.29 -1.50
N HIS A 215 -53.43 -91.37 -1.98
CA HIS A 215 -54.73 -91.85 -1.54
C HIS A 215 -54.51 -93.18 -0.82
N LEU A 216 -54.73 -93.22 0.50
CA LEU A 216 -54.58 -94.44 1.30
C LEU A 216 -55.81 -95.32 1.14
N SER A 217 -55.59 -96.55 0.68
CA SER A 217 -56.61 -97.61 0.69
C SER A 217 -56.41 -98.51 1.92
N ALA A 218 -57.46 -99.25 2.32
CA ALA A 218 -57.39 -100.15 3.47
C ALA A 218 -56.30 -101.25 3.32
N GLU A 219 -56.00 -101.68 2.09
CA GLU A 219 -54.94 -102.64 1.79
C GLU A 219 -53.54 -102.05 2.08
N ASP A 220 -53.34 -100.77 1.75
CA ASP A 220 -52.06 -100.07 1.96
C ASP A 220 -51.76 -99.87 3.46
N ASP A 221 -52.79 -99.59 4.27
CA ASP A 221 -52.68 -99.46 5.73
C ASP A 221 -52.23 -100.77 6.38
N HIS A 222 -52.80 -101.90 5.96
CA HIS A 222 -52.39 -103.22 6.45
C HIS A 222 -50.93 -103.55 6.09
N ALA A 223 -50.49 -103.21 4.87
CA ALA A 223 -49.11 -103.38 4.45
C ALA A 223 -48.14 -102.48 5.24
N LEU A 224 -48.53 -101.25 5.57
CA LEU A 224 -47.74 -100.34 6.42
C LEU A 224 -47.52 -100.89 7.83
N ILE A 225 -48.59 -101.39 8.46
CA ILE A 225 -48.53 -101.94 9.82
C ILE A 225 -47.64 -103.18 9.87
N HIS A 226 -47.75 -104.07 8.87
CA HIS A 226 -46.90 -105.27 8.79
C HIS A 226 -45.42 -104.91 8.64
N ASN A 227 -45.07 -103.99 7.72
CA ASN A 227 -43.69 -103.55 7.50
C ASN A 227 -43.12 -102.81 8.72
N PHE A 228 -43.92 -102.00 9.40
CA PHE A 228 -43.50 -101.33 10.62
C PHE A 228 -43.19 -102.35 11.73
N ALA A 229 -44.05 -103.34 11.94
CA ALA A 229 -43.83 -104.42 12.90
C ALA A 229 -42.56 -105.23 12.58
N GLU A 230 -42.28 -105.53 11.31
CA GLU A 230 -41.02 -106.15 10.90
C GLU A 230 -39.79 -105.25 11.16
N SER A 231 -39.91 -103.94 10.94
CA SER A 231 -38.82 -102.99 11.18
C SER A 231 -38.44 -102.88 12.65
N LEU A 232 -39.43 -102.90 13.56
CA LEU A 232 -39.20 -102.93 15.01
C LEU A 232 -38.50 -104.23 15.43
N LYS A 233 -38.98 -105.37 14.93
CA LYS A 233 -38.36 -106.68 15.19
C LYS A 233 -36.93 -106.78 14.64
N LYS A 234 -36.56 -105.98 13.63
CA LYS A 234 -35.20 -105.91 13.07
C LYS A 234 -34.31 -104.92 13.83
N GLY A 235 -34.87 -103.80 14.32
CA GLY A 235 -34.19 -102.83 15.17
C GLY A 235 -33.83 -103.35 16.55
N GLU A 236 -34.65 -104.23 17.14
CA GLU A 236 -34.35 -104.90 18.43
C GLU A 236 -33.27 -106.00 18.33
N ARG A 237 -32.82 -106.35 17.11
CA ARG A 237 -31.82 -107.39 16.86
C ARG A 237 -30.43 -106.85 16.49
N ASN A 238 -30.22 -105.54 16.55
CA ASN A 238 -28.91 -104.86 16.46
C ASN A 238 -28.67 -104.05 17.73
#